data_AF-A0A357EGW4-F1
#
_entry.id   AF-A0A357EGW4-F1
#
_cell.length_a   1.000
_cell.length_b   1.000
_cell.length_c   1.000
_cell.angle_alpha   90.00
_cell.angle_beta   90.00
_cell.angle_gamma   90.00
#
_symmetry.space_group_name_H-M   'P 1'
#
loop_
_entity.id
_entity.type
_entity.pdbx_description
1 polymer ?
#
loop_
_entity_poly.entity_id
_entity_poly.type
_entity_poly.pdbx_seq_one_letter_code
_entity_poly.pdbx_strand_id
1 'polypeptide(L)'
;MFGIFKTATFEDGRLGVLTRSRGCWRGSITLGQHGTVELNVSGGRESPDAEGLALAHELPARYEALCPAIQAGLFTHYEPYREEADSAGEHTELFESVTKIQQAEDVWPHVVVRWVRIELLKGAPRDGQTIEIAYRVAWDEEHTVGARIQDWNLWELCGSVV
;
A
#
# COMPACT_ATOMS: atom_id res chain seq x y z
N MET A 1 -6.19 39.26 3.38
CA MET A 1 -7.01 38.95 2.18
C MET A 1 -6.67 37.52 1.76
N PHE A 2 -7.31 36.52 2.37
CA PHE A 2 -7.03 35.11 2.09
C PHE A 2 -7.94 34.65 0.96
N GLY A 3 -7.41 34.66 -0.26
CA GLY A 3 -8.08 34.09 -1.42
C GLY A 3 -8.39 32.63 -1.14
N ILE A 4 -9.66 32.27 -1.32
CA ILE A 4 -10.17 30.91 -1.22
C ILE A 4 -9.50 30.12 -2.34
N PHE A 5 -8.41 29.41 -2.04
CA PHE A 5 -7.75 28.57 -3.02
C PHE A 5 -8.74 27.46 -3.43
N LYS A 6 -9.31 27.55 -4.63
CA LYS A 6 -10.05 26.42 -5.21
C LYS A 6 -9.07 25.26 -5.33
N THR A 7 -9.38 24.16 -4.67
CA THR A 7 -8.62 22.93 -4.79
C THR A 7 -8.70 22.46 -6.24
N ALA A 8 -7.56 22.27 -6.90
CA ALA A 8 -7.54 21.79 -8.28
C ALA A 8 -8.10 20.36 -8.34
N THR A 9 -8.95 20.10 -9.32
CA THR A 9 -9.58 18.80 -9.56
C THR A 9 -9.24 18.30 -10.95
N PHE A 10 -9.15 16.99 -11.10
CA PHE A 10 -8.90 16.30 -12.35
C PHE A 10 -9.92 15.17 -12.48
N GLU A 11 -10.67 15.15 -13.56
CA GLU A 11 -11.68 14.13 -13.83
C GLU A 11 -11.05 12.97 -14.62
N ASP A 12 -11.13 11.78 -14.05
CA ASP A 12 -10.68 10.54 -14.69
C ASP A 12 -11.87 9.58 -14.88
N GLY A 13 -11.98 8.99 -16.07
CA GLY A 13 -13.10 8.11 -16.42
C GLY A 13 -13.12 6.77 -15.65
N ARG A 14 -12.03 6.38 -14.99
CA ARG A 14 -11.91 5.11 -14.25
C ARG A 14 -11.78 5.31 -12.75
N LEU A 15 -11.05 6.35 -12.33
CA LEU A 15 -10.75 6.65 -10.92
C LEU A 15 -11.69 7.71 -10.33
N GLY A 16 -12.54 8.33 -11.15
CA GLY A 16 -13.41 9.42 -10.73
C GLY A 16 -12.65 10.73 -10.57
N VAL A 17 -13.05 11.54 -9.59
CA VAL A 17 -12.45 12.85 -9.38
C VAL A 17 -11.21 12.74 -8.49
N LEU A 18 -10.07 13.15 -9.02
CA LEU A 18 -8.83 13.35 -8.27
C LEU A 18 -8.72 14.79 -7.80
N THR A 19 -8.34 15.00 -6.55
CA THR A 19 -8.22 16.32 -5.92
C THR A 19 -6.79 16.58 -5.50
N ARG A 20 -6.22 17.72 -5.92
CA ARG A 20 -4.84 18.06 -5.60
C ARG A 20 -4.71 18.53 -4.15
N SER A 21 -3.86 17.89 -3.36
CA SER A 21 -3.58 18.26 -1.97
C SER A 21 -2.13 17.94 -1.60
N ARG A 22 -1.46 18.87 -0.90
CA ARG A 22 -0.08 18.70 -0.39
C ARG A 22 0.96 18.21 -1.42
N GLY A 23 0.76 18.52 -2.70
CA GLY A 23 1.70 18.16 -3.77
C GLY A 23 1.37 16.86 -4.52
N CYS A 24 0.35 16.11 -4.09
CA CYS A 24 -0.15 14.93 -4.80
C CYS A 24 -1.60 15.11 -5.26
N TRP A 25 -2.03 14.24 -6.15
CA TRP A 25 -3.43 14.06 -6.56
C TRP A 25 -4.03 12.92 -5.76
N ARG A 26 -5.14 13.19 -5.06
CA ARG A 26 -5.80 12.24 -4.17
C ARG A 26 -7.11 11.76 -4.74
N GLY A 27 -7.37 10.47 -4.61
CA GLY A 27 -8.63 9.84 -5.02
C GLY A 27 -8.84 8.54 -4.30
N SER A 28 -9.53 7.62 -4.95
CA SER A 28 -9.80 6.29 -4.43
C SER A 28 -9.61 5.23 -5.50
N ILE A 29 -9.17 4.05 -5.08
CA ILE A 29 -8.97 2.90 -5.95
C ILE A 29 -9.52 1.65 -5.28
N THR A 30 -10.08 0.72 -6.06
CA THR A 30 -10.60 -0.55 -5.53
C THR A 30 -9.58 -1.66 -5.75
N LEU A 31 -9.20 -2.36 -4.67
CA LEU A 31 -8.20 -3.43 -4.69
C LEU A 31 -8.80 -4.74 -4.19
N GLY A 32 -9.22 -5.59 -5.13
CA GLY A 32 -9.65 -6.97 -4.85
C GLY A 32 -10.56 -7.09 -3.62
N GLN A 33 -10.17 -7.99 -2.70
CA GLN A 33 -10.88 -8.25 -1.45
C GLN A 33 -10.80 -7.11 -0.40
N HIS A 34 -9.90 -6.13 -0.58
CA HIS A 34 -9.71 -5.03 0.38
C HIS A 34 -10.64 -3.83 0.12
N GLY A 35 -11.44 -3.89 -0.95
CA GLY A 35 -12.41 -2.84 -1.27
C GLY A 35 -11.75 -1.53 -1.72
N THR A 36 -12.43 -0.42 -1.47
CA THR A 36 -11.98 0.91 -1.90
C THR A 36 -11.07 1.56 -0.87
N VAL A 37 -9.89 1.99 -1.30
CA VAL A 37 -8.84 2.60 -0.46
C VAL A 37 -8.36 3.93 -1.04
N GLU A 38 -7.66 4.72 -0.22
CA GLU A 38 -7.11 6.01 -0.66
C GLU A 38 -6.02 5.80 -1.72
N LEU A 39 -6.07 6.61 -2.78
CA LEU A 39 -5.05 6.66 -3.83
C LEU A 39 -4.35 8.03 -3.81
N ASN A 40 -3.02 8.03 -3.84
CA ASN A 40 -2.19 9.20 -4.01
C ASN A 40 -1.33 9.03 -5.27
N VAL A 41 -1.46 9.93 -6.24
CA VAL A 41 -0.65 9.93 -7.48
C VAL A 41 0.18 11.20 -7.53
N SER A 42 1.47 11.06 -7.82
CA SER A 42 2.36 12.21 -8.06
C SER A 42 1.92 12.97 -9.32
N GLY A 43 2.34 14.24 -9.45
CA GLY A 43 2.00 15.01 -10.66
C GLY A 43 2.21 16.51 -10.51
N GLY A 44 1.93 17.20 -11.63
CA GLY A 44 2.01 18.65 -11.72
C GLY A 44 0.90 19.38 -10.96
N ARG A 45 0.82 20.69 -11.18
CA ARG A 45 -0.27 21.53 -10.62
C ARG A 45 -1.59 21.35 -11.36
N GLU A 46 -1.54 20.95 -12.62
CA GLU A 46 -2.69 20.91 -13.53
C GLU A 46 -3.24 19.50 -13.71
N SER A 47 -2.38 18.48 -13.66
CA SER A 47 -2.77 17.08 -13.79
C SER A 47 -1.87 16.13 -13.00
N PRO A 48 -2.36 14.91 -12.70
CA PRO A 48 -1.52 13.79 -12.29
C PRO A 48 -0.45 13.47 -13.34
N ASP A 49 0.60 12.80 -12.91
CA ASP A 49 1.58 12.20 -13.80
C ASP A 49 0.92 11.13 -14.68
N ALA A 50 1.21 11.15 -15.99
CA ALA A 50 0.55 10.27 -16.95
C ALA A 50 0.92 8.79 -16.77
N GLU A 51 2.18 8.51 -16.44
CA GLU A 51 2.65 7.15 -16.15
C GLU A 51 2.04 6.66 -14.84
N GLY A 52 2.04 7.51 -13.80
CA GLY A 52 1.40 7.18 -12.54
C GLY A 52 -0.11 6.91 -12.66
N LEU A 53 -0.80 7.66 -13.50
CA LEU A 53 -2.22 7.44 -13.79
C LEU A 53 -2.46 6.12 -14.53
N ALA A 54 -1.61 5.77 -15.50
CA ALA A 54 -1.68 4.49 -16.20
C ALA A 54 -1.49 3.31 -15.24
N LEU A 55 -0.51 3.40 -14.32
CA LEU A 55 -0.32 2.40 -13.28
C LEU A 55 -1.54 2.28 -12.36
N ALA A 56 -2.14 3.40 -11.95
CA ALA A 56 -3.37 3.40 -11.15
C ALA A 56 -4.54 2.71 -11.88
N HIS A 57 -4.64 2.86 -13.20
CA HIS A 57 -5.67 2.21 -14.00
C HIS A 57 -5.49 0.69 -14.12
N GLU A 58 -4.24 0.23 -14.20
CA GLU A 58 -3.92 -1.19 -14.37
C GLU A 58 -3.93 -1.96 -13.04
N LEU A 59 -3.62 -1.28 -11.92
CA LEU A 59 -3.43 -1.92 -10.63
C LEU A 59 -4.61 -2.79 -10.18
N PRO A 60 -5.90 -2.39 -10.30
CA PRO A 60 -7.02 -3.22 -9.86
C PRO A 60 -7.07 -4.58 -10.55
N ALA A 61 -6.74 -4.61 -11.86
CA ALA A 61 -6.77 -5.83 -12.66
C ALA A 61 -5.53 -6.72 -12.43
N ARG A 62 -4.42 -6.14 -11.96
CA ARG A 62 -3.16 -6.87 -11.73
C ARG A 62 -2.93 -7.23 -10.27
N TYR A 63 -3.70 -6.66 -9.35
CA TYR A 63 -3.49 -6.80 -7.91
C TYR A 63 -3.49 -8.27 -7.47
N GLU A 64 -4.42 -9.09 -7.97
CA GLU A 64 -4.48 -10.52 -7.65
C GLU A 64 -3.20 -11.28 -8.00
N ALA A 65 -2.54 -10.92 -9.11
CA ALA A 65 -1.27 -11.53 -9.51
C ALA A 65 -0.08 -11.10 -8.62
N LEU A 66 -0.20 -9.97 -7.92
CA LEU A 66 0.81 -9.49 -6.96
C LEU A 66 0.65 -10.13 -5.58
N CYS A 67 -0.57 -10.56 -5.22
CA CYS A 67 -0.88 -11.11 -3.90
C CYS A 67 0.08 -12.23 -3.46
N PRO A 68 0.46 -13.21 -4.30
CA PRO A 68 1.39 -14.27 -3.88
C PRO A 68 2.77 -13.78 -3.43
N ALA A 69 3.29 -12.71 -4.04
CA ALA A 69 4.56 -12.13 -3.62
C ALA A 69 4.40 -11.28 -2.36
N ILE A 70 3.32 -10.50 -2.28
CA ILE A 70 3.02 -9.65 -1.13
C ILE A 70 2.76 -10.49 0.13
N GLN A 71 1.98 -11.57 0.02
CA GLN A 71 1.71 -12.46 1.16
C GLN A 71 3.00 -13.09 1.69
N ALA A 72 3.91 -13.51 0.81
CA ALA A 72 5.18 -14.10 1.21
C ALA A 72 6.02 -13.09 1.98
N GLY A 73 6.11 -11.85 1.49
CA GLY A 73 6.85 -10.79 2.18
C GLY A 73 6.20 -10.39 3.52
N LEU A 74 4.87 -10.31 3.59
CA LEU A 74 4.15 -10.04 4.84
C LEU A 74 4.38 -11.15 5.87
N PHE A 75 4.39 -12.41 5.43
CA PHE A 75 4.67 -13.55 6.29
C PHE A 75 6.11 -13.51 6.81
N THR A 76 7.10 -13.24 5.96
CA THR A 76 8.48 -13.04 6.39
C THR A 76 8.63 -11.89 7.38
N HIS A 77 7.89 -10.79 7.19
CA HIS A 77 7.86 -9.70 8.18
C HIS A 77 7.25 -10.15 9.53
N TYR A 78 6.32 -11.09 9.51
CA TYR A 78 5.67 -11.62 10.69
C TYR A 78 6.54 -12.64 11.46
N GLU A 79 7.42 -13.39 10.79
CA GLU A 79 8.22 -14.46 11.39
C GLU A 79 8.96 -14.08 12.71
N PRO A 80 9.62 -12.91 12.83
CA PRO A 80 10.27 -12.51 14.08
C PRO A 80 9.30 -12.42 15.26
N TYR A 81 8.09 -11.91 15.02
CA TYR A 81 7.06 -11.77 16.06
C TYR A 81 6.55 -13.13 16.55
N ARG A 82 6.50 -14.12 15.66
CA ARG A 82 6.16 -15.50 16.02
C ARG A 82 7.23 -16.13 16.91
N GLU A 83 8.50 -15.98 16.55
CA GLU A 83 9.61 -16.54 17.32
C GLU A 83 9.70 -15.94 18.74
N GLU A 84 9.46 -14.63 18.85
CA GLU A 84 9.39 -13.93 20.13
C GLU A 84 8.23 -14.45 20.99
N ALA A 85 7.04 -14.64 20.40
CA ALA A 85 5.89 -15.20 21.09
C ALA A 85 6.17 -16.64 21.59
N ASP A 86 6.69 -17.52 20.74
CA ASP A 86 7.04 -18.90 21.12
C ASP A 86 8.04 -18.95 22.28
N SER A 87 8.96 -17.97 22.35
CA SER A 87 9.98 -17.87 23.39
C SER A 87 9.49 -17.24 24.70
N ALA A 88 8.55 -16.29 24.62
CA ALA A 88 8.09 -15.50 25.77
C ALA A 88 7.06 -16.22 26.66
N GLY A 89 6.36 -17.23 26.13
CA GLY A 89 5.43 -18.06 26.92
C GLY A 89 4.24 -17.31 27.54
N GLU A 90 3.92 -16.07 27.12
CA GLU A 90 2.90 -15.23 27.77
C GLU A 90 1.82 -14.66 26.84
N HIS A 91 0.61 -14.57 27.40
CA HIS A 91 -0.69 -14.28 26.81
C HIS A 91 -0.95 -12.78 26.58
N THR A 92 -0.66 -12.26 25.38
CA THR A 92 -1.15 -10.96 24.89
C THR A 92 -2.06 -11.13 23.67
N GLU A 93 -2.85 -10.12 23.30
CA GLU A 93 -3.67 -10.16 22.07
C GLU A 93 -2.81 -10.38 20.80
N LEU A 94 -1.56 -9.89 20.82
CA LEU A 94 -0.52 -10.25 19.86
C LEU A 94 -0.38 -11.77 19.71
N PHE A 95 -0.35 -12.51 20.82
CA PHE A 95 -0.26 -13.98 20.85
C PHE A 95 -1.46 -14.68 20.19
N GLU A 96 -2.67 -14.14 20.35
CA GLU A 96 -3.86 -14.68 19.67
C GLU A 96 -3.82 -14.46 18.15
N SER A 97 -3.21 -13.38 17.68
CA SER A 97 -3.00 -13.14 16.25
C SER A 97 -1.88 -14.03 15.70
N VAL A 98 -0.80 -14.19 16.47
CA VAL A 98 0.36 -15.02 16.14
C VAL A 98 -0.05 -16.49 15.95
N THR A 99 -0.83 -17.03 16.89
CA THR A 99 -1.24 -18.45 16.83
C THR A 99 -2.08 -18.80 15.59
N LYS A 100 -2.67 -17.81 14.91
CA LYS A 100 -3.54 -18.02 13.74
C LYS A 100 -2.80 -17.97 12.40
N ILE A 101 -1.60 -17.39 12.34
CA ILE A 101 -0.82 -17.25 11.12
C ILE A 101 0.28 -18.32 11.11
N GLN A 102 0.07 -19.41 10.37
CA GLN A 102 0.98 -20.55 10.31
C GLN A 102 1.74 -20.62 8.98
N GLN A 103 1.13 -20.11 7.90
CA GLN A 103 1.70 -20.04 6.56
C GLN A 103 1.35 -18.69 5.89
N ALA A 104 1.95 -18.42 4.73
CA ALA A 104 1.82 -17.12 4.07
C ALA A 104 0.38 -16.76 3.67
N GLU A 105 -0.43 -17.75 3.31
CA GLU A 105 -1.83 -17.56 2.92
C GLU A 105 -2.72 -17.08 4.08
N ASP A 106 -2.30 -17.35 5.33
CA ASP A 106 -3.05 -17.01 6.54
C ASP A 106 -2.94 -15.52 6.90
N VAL A 107 -2.11 -14.72 6.22
CA VAL A 107 -1.89 -13.31 6.59
C VAL A 107 -3.10 -12.42 6.29
N TRP A 108 -3.88 -12.72 5.26
CA TRP A 108 -4.88 -11.80 4.73
C TRP A 108 -5.99 -11.38 5.72
N PRO A 109 -6.53 -12.27 6.57
CA PRO A 109 -7.47 -11.88 7.63
C PRO A 109 -6.90 -10.91 8.67
N HIS A 110 -5.58 -10.74 8.73
CA HIS A 110 -4.86 -9.92 9.71
C HIS A 110 -4.28 -8.64 9.11
N VAL A 111 -4.63 -8.35 7.85
CA VAL A 111 -4.02 -7.29 7.04
C VAL A 111 -5.11 -6.36 6.49
N VAL A 112 -4.90 -5.06 6.66
CA VAL A 112 -5.78 -4.01 6.14
C VAL A 112 -4.99 -3.06 5.25
N VAL A 113 -5.39 -2.93 3.98
CA VAL A 113 -4.83 -1.90 3.09
C VAL A 113 -5.24 -0.52 3.58
N ARG A 114 -4.28 0.39 3.71
CA ARG A 114 -4.50 1.77 4.16
C ARG A 114 -4.56 2.74 3.00
N TRP A 115 -3.58 2.66 2.10
CA TRP A 115 -3.48 3.54 0.95
C TRP A 115 -2.61 2.93 -0.14
N VAL A 116 -2.77 3.47 -1.34
CA VAL A 116 -1.88 3.26 -2.48
C VAL A 116 -1.22 4.60 -2.81
N ARG A 117 0.09 4.59 -3.02
CA ARG A 117 0.86 5.74 -3.50
C ARG A 117 1.57 5.39 -4.78
N ILE A 118 1.55 6.28 -5.76
CA ILE A 118 2.26 6.14 -7.02
C ILE A 118 3.13 7.37 -7.23
N GLU A 119 4.43 7.20 -7.02
CA GLU A 119 5.42 8.27 -7.11
C GLU A 119 6.80 7.76 -7.55
N LEU A 120 7.66 8.69 -7.97
CA LEU A 120 9.08 8.39 -8.15
C LEU A 120 9.71 8.16 -6.78
N LEU A 121 10.23 6.96 -6.55
CA LEU A 121 10.92 6.63 -5.31
C LEU A 121 12.43 6.57 -5.54
N LYS A 122 13.18 7.40 -4.80
CA LYS A 122 14.64 7.39 -4.87
C LYS A 122 15.18 6.05 -4.34
N GLY A 123 16.03 5.40 -5.13
CA GLY A 123 16.58 4.08 -4.80
C GLY A 123 15.73 2.92 -5.30
N ALA A 124 14.66 3.18 -6.06
CA ALA A 124 13.98 2.15 -6.82
C ALA A 124 14.96 1.43 -7.77
N PRO A 125 14.76 0.12 -8.04
CA PRO A 125 15.67 -0.66 -8.89
C PRO A 125 15.79 -0.14 -10.32
N ARG A 126 14.75 0.52 -10.83
CA ARG A 126 14.68 1.10 -12.18
C ARG A 126 14.19 2.53 -12.11
N ASP A 127 14.48 3.29 -13.16
CA ASP A 127 13.86 4.59 -13.37
C ASP A 127 12.36 4.43 -13.64
N GLY A 128 11.55 5.39 -13.20
CA GLY A 128 10.10 5.39 -13.40
C GLY A 128 9.30 5.39 -12.11
N GLN A 129 7.97 5.38 -12.26
CA GLN A 129 7.05 5.42 -11.13
C GLN A 129 7.07 4.10 -10.34
N THR A 130 6.90 4.18 -9.03
CA THR A 130 6.76 3.04 -8.12
C THR A 130 5.36 3.03 -7.54
N ILE A 131 4.74 1.85 -7.45
CA ILE A 131 3.50 1.65 -6.70
C ILE A 131 3.89 1.19 -5.30
N GLU A 132 3.46 1.91 -4.27
CA GLU A 132 3.58 1.51 -2.87
C GLU A 132 2.18 1.25 -2.32
N ILE A 133 1.93 0.01 -1.89
CA ILE A 133 0.68 -0.38 -1.23
C ILE A 133 0.97 -0.55 0.26
N ALA A 134 0.32 0.27 1.07
CA ALA A 134 0.55 0.30 2.51
C ALA A 134 -0.48 -0.54 3.26
N TYR A 135 0.01 -1.34 4.19
CA TYR A 135 -0.75 -2.29 4.98
C TYR A 135 -0.59 -2.00 6.47
N ARG A 136 -1.70 -2.00 7.20
CA ARG A 136 -1.67 -2.27 8.64
C ARG A 136 -1.77 -3.76 8.86
N VAL A 137 -1.00 -4.25 9.82
CA VAL A 137 -0.91 -5.66 10.17
C VAL A 137 -1.19 -5.84 11.65
N ALA A 138 -1.78 -6.96 12.04
CA ALA A 138 -2.20 -7.18 13.43
C ALA A 138 -1.03 -7.40 14.41
N TRP A 139 0.14 -7.82 13.91
CA TRP A 139 1.32 -8.14 14.71
C TRP A 139 2.27 -6.96 14.93
N ASP A 140 2.07 -5.84 14.21
CA ASP A 140 2.88 -4.63 14.32
C ASP A 140 1.94 -3.42 14.29
N GLU A 141 1.50 -3.00 15.48
CA GLU A 141 0.57 -1.89 15.64
C GLU A 141 1.22 -0.52 15.42
N GLU A 142 2.54 -0.45 15.64
CA GLU A 142 3.32 0.79 15.58
C GLU A 142 3.59 1.20 14.13
N HIS A 143 3.82 0.23 13.25
CA HIS A 143 4.27 0.49 11.90
C HIS A 143 3.22 0.16 10.83
N THR A 144 3.40 0.79 9.68
CA THR A 144 2.66 0.45 8.45
C THR A 144 3.65 -0.17 7.50
N VAL A 145 3.32 -1.34 6.97
CA VAL A 145 4.18 -2.10 6.07
C VAL A 145 3.90 -1.69 4.63
N GLY A 146 4.94 -1.35 3.86
CA GLY A 146 4.81 -0.90 2.47
C GLY A 146 5.31 -1.94 1.47
N ALA A 147 4.43 -2.47 0.63
CA ALA A 147 4.81 -3.28 -0.52
C ALA A 147 5.15 -2.37 -1.71
N ARG A 148 6.41 -2.38 -2.14
CA ARG A 148 6.92 -1.56 -3.25
C ARG A 148 7.06 -2.37 -4.51
N ILE A 149 6.37 -1.92 -5.56
CA ILE A 149 6.18 -2.62 -6.81
C ILE A 149 6.68 -1.75 -7.97
N GLN A 150 7.44 -2.35 -8.86
CA GLN A 150 7.87 -1.74 -10.12
C GLN A 150 7.80 -2.78 -11.23
N ASP A 151 7.35 -2.39 -12.42
CA ASP A 151 7.10 -3.31 -13.54
C ASP A 151 6.28 -4.54 -13.15
N TRP A 152 5.28 -4.33 -12.27
CA TRP A 152 4.40 -5.39 -11.76
C TRP A 152 5.12 -6.52 -11.03
N ASN A 153 6.28 -6.24 -10.47
CA ASN A 153 7.01 -7.12 -9.57
C ASN A 153 7.20 -6.44 -8.23
N LEU A 154 6.89 -7.16 -7.14
CA LEU A 154 7.29 -6.76 -5.80
C LEU A 154 8.81 -6.81 -5.71
N TRP A 155 9.45 -5.70 -5.33
CA TRP A 155 10.90 -5.66 -5.18
C TRP A 155 11.34 -5.43 -3.73
N GLU A 156 10.49 -4.82 -2.91
CA GLU A 156 10.75 -4.63 -1.49
C GLU A 156 9.43 -4.64 -0.71
N LEU A 157 9.49 -5.19 0.50
CA LEU A 157 8.48 -4.98 1.52
C LEU A 157 9.13 -4.24 2.69
N CYS A 158 8.83 -2.96 2.81
CA CYS A 158 9.41 -2.07 3.81
C CYS A 158 8.62 -2.19 5.10
N GLY A 159 9.29 -2.49 6.22
CA GLY A 159 8.63 -2.67 7.53
C GLY A 159 8.05 -1.40 8.13
N SER A 160 8.34 -0.21 7.58
CA SER A 160 7.79 1.05 8.08
C SER A 160 7.71 2.10 6.98
N VAL A 161 6.49 2.52 6.66
CA VAL A 161 6.17 3.61 5.72
C VAL A 161 5.23 4.62 6.37
N VAL A 162 5.32 5.88 5.91
CA VAL A 162 4.61 7.06 6.48
C VAL A 162 3.66 7.73 5.50
#